data_AF-X0KX49-F1
#
_entry.id   AF-X0KX49-F1
#
_cell.length_a   1.000
_cell.length_b   1.000
_cell.length_c   1.000
_cell.angle_alpha   90.00
_cell.angle_beta   90.00
_cell.angle_gamma   90.00
#
_symmetry.space_group_name_H-M   'P 1'
#
loop_
_entity.id
_entity.type
_entity.pdbx_description
1 polymer ?
#
loop_
_entity_poly.entity_id
_entity_poly.type
_entity_poly.pdbx_seq_one_letter_code
_entity_poly.pdbx_strand_id
1 'polypeptide(L)'
;MKEDIDEATSLHEEALRKLPIEHFNRVGCLKGLGVWMESEMTTATPSVRVELAQKAASIHAKREEWKEASDLLETAIELLPLLSLRPLKETDKEEELTELSGLVSDAAAISLNVYNKPYDALQLMERGRGVIVDPITGKEKHLDDLEKKHPDLANRFRTLRGQLAIPADLWNSSSTSLIPHEIPARHRQMAYDDLIDLVAKIRSETEFDDFLLVQLGEEVMGFGKYGPFVLINTSRYRCDAFLI
;
A
#
# COMPACT_ATOMS: atom_id res chain seq x y z
N MET A 1 4.36 7.43 17.00
CA MET A 1 3.98 6.18 16.33
C MET A 1 5.00 5.64 15.31
N LYS A 2 5.47 6.37 14.29
CA LYS A 2 6.52 5.84 13.36
C LYS A 2 7.76 5.38 14.13
N GLU A 3 8.23 6.21 15.07
CA GLU A 3 9.32 5.86 16.00
C GLU A 3 8.99 4.63 16.87
N ASP A 4 7.75 4.51 17.36
CA ASP A 4 7.34 3.37 18.20
C ASP A 4 7.25 2.05 17.40
N ILE A 5 6.84 2.12 16.12
CA ILE A 5 6.79 0.97 15.21
C ILE A 5 8.21 0.54 14.82
N ASP A 6 9.07 1.50 14.50
CA ASP A 6 10.48 1.23 14.19
C ASP A 6 11.24 0.72 15.40
N GLU A 7 10.97 1.24 16.59
CA GLU A 7 11.52 0.75 17.85
C GLU A 7 10.98 -0.66 18.16
N ALA A 8 9.67 -0.91 18.04
CA ALA A 8 9.10 -2.23 18.27
C ALA A 8 9.61 -3.30 17.28
N THR A 9 9.74 -2.91 16.00
CA THR A 9 10.30 -3.77 14.95
C THR A 9 11.79 -4.02 15.19
N SER A 10 12.56 -2.97 15.52
CA SER A 10 13.98 -3.05 15.83
C SER A 10 14.25 -3.91 17.06
N LEU A 11 13.50 -3.73 18.15
CA LEU A 11 13.59 -4.53 19.36
C LEU A 11 13.24 -6.00 19.07
N HIS A 12 12.25 -6.27 18.21
CA HIS A 12 11.95 -7.64 17.79
C HIS A 12 13.02 -8.24 16.88
N GLU A 13 13.56 -7.48 15.92
CA GLU A 13 14.67 -7.93 15.09
C GLU A 13 15.93 -8.19 15.93
N GLU A 14 16.21 -7.35 16.92
CA GLU A 14 17.33 -7.50 17.85
C GLU A 14 17.11 -8.73 18.75
N ALA A 15 15.90 -8.93 19.28
CA ALA A 15 15.53 -10.13 20.01
C ALA A 15 15.69 -11.39 19.12
N LEU A 16 15.31 -11.32 17.85
CA LEU A 16 15.48 -12.41 16.88
C LEU A 16 16.94 -12.64 16.50
N ARG A 17 17.83 -11.63 16.53
CA ARG A 17 19.28 -11.83 16.34
C ARG A 17 19.93 -12.48 17.55
N LYS A 18 19.45 -12.17 18.76
CA LYS A 18 20.02 -12.69 20.02
C LYS A 18 19.53 -14.10 20.37
N LEU A 19 18.44 -14.57 19.78
CA LEU A 19 17.87 -15.90 20.05
C LEU A 19 18.35 -16.95 19.02
N PRO A 20 18.91 -18.10 19.45
CA PRO A 20 19.23 -19.23 18.58
C PRO A 20 18.02 -19.70 17.75
N ILE A 21 18.26 -20.25 16.56
CA ILE A 21 17.20 -20.71 15.63
C ILE A 21 16.25 -21.72 16.32
N GLU A 22 16.78 -22.58 17.19
CA GLU A 22 16.01 -23.62 17.90
C GLU A 22 15.33 -23.13 19.20
N HIS A 23 15.40 -21.83 19.51
CA HIS A 23 14.91 -21.32 20.79
C HIS A 23 13.38 -21.33 20.85
N PHE A 24 12.80 -22.04 21.83
CA PHE A 24 11.35 -22.23 21.98
C PHE A 24 10.53 -20.93 22.01
N ASN A 25 11.04 -19.86 22.64
CA ASN A 25 10.36 -18.55 22.68
C ASN A 25 10.49 -17.72 21.40
N ARG A 26 11.30 -18.15 20.41
CA ARG A 26 11.45 -17.44 19.12
C ARG A 26 10.13 -17.41 18.35
N VAL A 27 9.38 -18.52 18.39
CA VAL A 27 8.03 -18.62 17.83
C VAL A 27 7.06 -17.69 18.57
N GLY A 28 7.23 -17.52 19.89
CA GLY A 28 6.43 -16.60 20.71
C GLY A 28 6.62 -15.13 20.33
N CYS A 29 7.86 -14.67 20.10
CA CYS A 29 8.14 -13.32 19.65
C CYS A 29 7.62 -13.06 18.22
N LEU A 30 7.76 -14.04 17.32
CA LEU A 30 7.23 -13.93 15.95
C LEU A 30 5.70 -13.95 15.91
N LYS A 31 5.08 -14.77 16.76
CA LYS A 31 3.63 -14.85 16.89
C LYS A 31 3.06 -13.60 17.58
N GLY A 32 3.78 -13.02 18.55
CA GLY A 32 3.42 -11.75 19.18
C GLY A 32 3.44 -10.59 18.19
N LEU A 33 4.49 -10.51 17.35
CA LEU A 33 4.55 -9.54 16.26
C LEU A 33 3.44 -9.79 15.23
N GLY A 34 3.20 -11.06 14.86
CA GLY A 34 2.15 -11.44 13.91
C GLY A 34 0.74 -11.10 14.39
N VAL A 35 0.41 -11.39 15.66
CA VAL A 35 -0.90 -11.05 16.26
C VAL A 35 -1.07 -9.53 16.40
N TRP A 36 0.00 -8.82 16.76
CA TRP A 36 -0.03 -7.36 16.83
C TRP A 36 -0.23 -6.74 15.44
N MET A 37 0.54 -7.22 14.45
CA MET A 37 0.40 -6.84 13.04
C MET A 37 -0.99 -7.17 12.49
N GLU A 38 -1.56 -8.35 12.75
CA GLU A 38 -2.92 -8.72 12.32
C GLU A 38 -3.99 -7.79 12.92
N SER A 39 -3.86 -7.44 14.21
CA SER A 39 -4.81 -6.53 14.87
C SER A 39 -4.70 -5.08 14.38
N GLU A 40 -3.49 -4.61 14.10
CA GLU A 40 -3.23 -3.26 13.61
C GLU A 40 -3.52 -3.15 12.10
N MET A 41 -3.34 -4.23 11.33
CA MET A 41 -3.61 -4.26 9.89
C MET A 41 -5.10 -4.04 9.56
N THR A 42 -6.00 -4.22 10.53
CA THR A 42 -7.42 -3.92 10.39
C THR A 42 -7.83 -2.57 10.99
N THR A 43 -7.05 -1.96 11.87
CA THR A 43 -7.49 -0.77 12.64
C THR A 43 -6.62 0.48 12.43
N ALA A 44 -5.46 0.31 11.79
CA ALA A 44 -4.51 1.36 11.50
C ALA A 44 -4.83 2.12 10.19
N THR A 45 -4.16 3.26 9.98
CA THR A 45 -4.30 4.06 8.76
C THR A 45 -3.77 3.28 7.55
N PRO A 46 -4.24 3.55 6.32
CA PRO A 46 -3.73 2.88 5.12
C PRO A 46 -2.19 2.96 4.99
N SER A 47 -1.57 4.07 5.39
CA SER A 47 -0.11 4.23 5.40
C SER A 47 0.57 3.24 6.37
N VAL A 48 0.08 3.14 7.61
CA VAL A 48 0.63 2.19 8.58
C VAL A 48 0.38 0.75 8.13
N ARG A 49 -0.77 0.46 7.52
CA ARG A 49 -1.09 -0.89 6.99
C ARG A 49 -0.14 -1.29 5.85
N VAL A 50 0.19 -0.37 4.95
CA VAL A 50 1.18 -0.58 3.89
C VAL A 50 2.56 -0.88 4.50
N GLU A 51 2.99 -0.10 5.50
CA GLU A 51 4.26 -0.30 6.19
C GLU A 51 4.32 -1.66 6.92
N LEU A 52 3.26 -2.02 7.66
CA LEU A 52 3.16 -3.30 8.35
C LEU A 52 3.16 -4.47 7.37
N ALA A 53 2.44 -4.35 6.25
CA ALA A 53 2.42 -5.35 5.19
C ALA A 53 3.81 -5.55 4.56
N GLN A 54 4.55 -4.46 4.30
CA GLN A 54 5.94 -4.54 3.82
C GLN A 54 6.86 -5.26 4.81
N LYS A 55 6.79 -4.87 6.09
CA LYS A 55 7.60 -5.48 7.16
C LYS A 55 7.28 -6.97 7.29
N ALA A 56 6.00 -7.33 7.37
CA ALA A 56 5.54 -8.71 7.44
C ALA A 56 5.95 -9.52 6.20
N ALA A 57 5.74 -8.98 5.00
CA ALA A 57 6.16 -9.64 3.76
C ALA A 57 7.67 -9.89 3.71
N SER A 58 8.48 -8.97 4.24
CA SER A 58 9.92 -9.16 4.31
C SER A 58 10.33 -10.32 5.24
N ILE A 59 9.58 -10.56 6.31
CA ILE A 59 9.79 -11.68 7.24
C ILE A 59 9.42 -13.00 6.56
N HIS A 60 8.28 -13.05 5.88
CA HIS A 60 7.84 -14.22 5.11
C HIS A 60 8.81 -14.54 3.95
N ALA A 61 9.24 -13.52 3.21
CA ALA A 61 10.20 -13.68 2.11
C ALA A 61 11.57 -14.20 2.60
N LYS A 62 12.05 -13.77 3.78
CA LYS A 62 13.28 -14.31 4.41
C LYS A 62 13.17 -15.81 4.75
N ARG A 63 11.95 -16.35 4.84
CA ARG A 63 11.66 -17.77 5.09
C ARG A 63 11.25 -18.53 3.84
N GLU A 64 11.29 -17.88 2.67
CA GLU A 64 10.81 -18.43 1.40
C GLU A 64 9.30 -18.78 1.42
N GLU A 65 8.55 -18.15 2.33
CA GLU A 65 7.08 -18.18 2.41
C GLU A 65 6.52 -17.18 1.37
N TRP A 66 6.80 -17.45 0.09
CA TRP A 66 6.58 -16.49 -1.00
C TRP A 66 5.10 -16.14 -1.20
N LYS A 67 4.21 -17.10 -0.98
CA LYS A 67 2.76 -16.91 -1.18
C LYS A 67 2.19 -15.94 -0.16
N GLU A 68 2.53 -16.14 1.12
CA GLU A 68 2.16 -15.25 2.22
C GLU A 68 2.75 -13.85 2.03
N ALA A 69 4.01 -13.75 1.59
CA ALA A 69 4.62 -12.47 1.26
C ALA A 69 3.91 -11.77 0.08
N SER A 70 3.51 -12.51 -0.95
CA SER A 70 2.76 -11.98 -2.11
C SER A 70 1.43 -11.41 -1.67
N ASP A 71 0.65 -12.15 -0.88
CA ASP A 71 -0.69 -11.73 -0.45
C ASP A 71 -0.64 -10.43 0.39
N LEU A 72 0.39 -10.28 1.23
CA LEU A 72 0.64 -9.06 2.00
C LEU A 72 1.00 -7.87 1.10
N LEU A 73 1.90 -8.04 0.14
CA LEU A 73 2.30 -6.96 -0.77
C LEU A 73 1.20 -6.59 -1.76
N GLU A 74 0.39 -7.55 -2.21
CA GLU A 74 -0.81 -7.28 -3.01
C GLU A 74 -1.80 -6.42 -2.22
N THR A 75 -2.05 -6.77 -0.95
CA THR A 75 -2.87 -5.94 -0.06
C THR A 75 -2.29 -4.53 0.10
N ALA A 76 -0.97 -4.41 0.24
CA ALA A 76 -0.31 -3.10 0.34
C ALA A 76 -0.53 -2.27 -0.94
N ILE A 77 -0.38 -2.88 -2.13
CA ILE A 77 -0.61 -2.22 -3.42
C ILE A 77 -2.06 -1.74 -3.56
N GLU A 78 -3.03 -2.54 -3.12
CA GLU A 78 -4.46 -2.18 -3.16
C GLU A 78 -4.80 -0.98 -2.26
N LEU A 79 -4.03 -0.75 -1.20
CA LEU A 79 -4.21 0.39 -0.31
C LEU A 79 -3.56 1.67 -0.83
N LEU A 80 -2.64 1.59 -1.79
CA LEU A 80 -1.91 2.74 -2.32
C LEU A 80 -2.83 3.87 -2.83
N PRO A 81 -3.90 3.60 -3.62
CA PRO A 81 -4.80 4.65 -4.09
C PRO A 81 -5.49 5.43 -2.95
N LEU A 82 -5.58 4.83 -1.76
CA LEU A 82 -6.21 5.43 -0.58
C LEU A 82 -5.23 6.28 0.23
N LEU A 83 -3.93 6.18 -0.05
CA LEU A 83 -2.93 7.06 0.56
C LEU A 83 -3.18 8.49 0.06
N SER A 84 -3.39 9.42 0.99
CA SER A 84 -3.34 10.83 0.67
C SER A 84 -1.89 11.23 0.51
N LEU A 85 -1.39 11.16 -0.73
CA LEU A 85 -0.15 11.82 -1.11
C LEU A 85 -0.44 13.32 -1.05
N ARG A 86 -0.32 13.88 0.16
CA ARG A 86 -0.48 15.32 0.39
C ARG A 86 0.43 16.05 -0.59
N PRO A 87 0.15 17.32 -0.93
CA PRO A 87 1.16 18.19 -1.49
C PRO A 87 2.25 18.40 -0.42
N LEU A 88 3.18 17.45 -0.35
CA LEU A 88 4.35 17.46 0.50
C LEU A 88 5.33 18.51 -0.01
N LYS A 89 6.21 18.98 0.88
CA LYS A 89 7.39 19.76 0.48
C LYS A 89 8.25 18.91 -0.46
N GLU A 90 8.93 19.53 -1.42
CA GLU A 90 9.65 18.82 -2.49
C GLU A 90 10.61 17.72 -2.00
N THR A 91 11.25 17.89 -0.84
CA THR A 91 12.16 16.89 -0.25
C THR A 91 11.47 15.66 0.34
N ASP A 92 10.26 15.79 0.90
CA ASP A 92 9.56 14.66 1.53
C ASP A 92 8.90 13.75 0.46
N LYS A 93 8.73 14.29 -0.77
CA LYS A 93 8.19 13.53 -1.91
C LYS A 93 9.16 12.47 -2.41
N GLU A 94 10.44 12.79 -2.55
CA GLU A 94 11.42 11.86 -3.13
C GLU A 94 11.59 10.59 -2.30
N GLU A 95 11.59 10.72 -0.96
CA GLU A 95 11.72 9.58 -0.04
C GLU A 95 10.48 8.68 -0.10
N GLU A 96 9.27 9.24 0.03
CA GLU A 96 8.02 8.46 0.01
C GLU A 96 7.81 7.78 -1.35
N LEU A 97 8.14 8.45 -2.46
CA LEU A 97 8.06 7.85 -3.80
C LEU A 97 9.10 6.75 -4.02
N THR A 98 10.28 6.87 -3.41
CA THR A 98 11.29 5.82 -3.44
C THR A 98 10.82 4.59 -2.66
N GLU A 99 10.24 4.77 -1.48
CA GLU A 99 9.66 3.68 -0.68
C GLU A 99 8.52 2.97 -1.42
N LEU A 100 7.60 3.73 -2.03
CA LEU A 100 6.52 3.19 -2.84
C LEU A 100 7.01 2.45 -4.08
N SER A 101 8.03 2.99 -4.77
CA SER A 101 8.64 2.32 -5.92
C SER A 101 9.32 1.00 -5.51
N GLY A 102 9.99 0.99 -4.35
CA GLY A 102 10.58 -0.21 -3.77
C GLY A 102 9.55 -1.28 -3.43
N LEU A 103 8.43 -0.90 -2.83
CA LEU A 103 7.29 -1.78 -2.54
C LEU A 103 6.78 -2.49 -3.80
N VAL A 104 6.54 -1.72 -4.85
CA VAL A 104 5.96 -2.21 -6.10
C VAL A 104 6.93 -3.16 -6.80
N SER A 105 8.23 -2.83 -6.79
CA SER A 105 9.30 -3.69 -7.31
C SER A 105 9.40 -5.01 -6.56
N ASP A 106 9.34 -4.96 -5.22
CA ASP A 106 9.35 -6.14 -4.36
C ASP A 106 8.13 -7.02 -4.58
N ALA A 107 6.94 -6.44 -4.75
CA ALA A 107 5.71 -7.19 -5.02
C ALA A 107 5.77 -7.94 -6.35
N ALA A 108 6.26 -7.29 -7.41
CA ALA A 108 6.44 -7.91 -8.71
C ALA A 108 7.45 -9.07 -8.65
N ALA A 109 8.59 -8.84 -7.98
CA ALA A 109 9.62 -9.85 -7.76
C ALA A 109 9.09 -11.06 -6.96
N ILE A 110 8.35 -10.85 -5.87
CA ILE A 110 7.78 -11.94 -5.08
C ILE A 110 6.70 -12.68 -5.86
N SER A 111 5.82 -11.97 -6.58
CA SER A 111 4.79 -12.60 -7.44
C SER A 111 5.40 -13.54 -8.49
N LEU A 112 6.52 -13.14 -9.09
CA LEU A 112 7.28 -13.99 -10.01
C LEU A 112 7.86 -15.25 -9.35
N ASN A 113 8.25 -15.19 -8.07
CA ASN A 113 8.72 -16.36 -7.32
C ASN A 113 7.58 -17.36 -7.03
N VAL A 114 6.36 -16.88 -6.81
CA VAL A 114 5.21 -17.75 -6.50
C VAL A 114 4.67 -18.44 -7.74
N TYR A 115 4.28 -17.65 -8.74
CA TYR A 115 3.48 -18.15 -9.87
C TYR A 115 4.26 -18.27 -11.17
N ASN A 116 5.42 -17.58 -11.26
CA ASN A 116 6.19 -17.42 -12.49
C ASN A 116 5.31 -16.98 -13.68
N LYS A 117 4.41 -16.00 -13.42
CA LYS A 117 3.51 -15.42 -14.41
C LYS A 117 3.90 -13.96 -14.66
N PRO A 118 4.71 -13.68 -15.70
CA PRO A 118 5.20 -12.33 -15.98
C PRO A 118 4.10 -11.29 -16.17
N TYR A 119 2.97 -11.70 -16.75
CA TYR A 119 1.84 -10.80 -16.98
C TYR A 119 1.17 -10.33 -15.68
N ASP A 120 1.09 -11.20 -14.67
CA ASP A 120 0.50 -10.84 -13.36
C ASP A 120 1.43 -9.88 -12.60
N ALA A 121 2.74 -10.14 -12.65
CA ALA A 121 3.74 -9.23 -12.08
C ALA A 121 3.74 -7.86 -12.77
N LEU A 122 3.61 -7.81 -14.10
CA LEU A 122 3.49 -6.57 -14.86
C LEU A 122 2.25 -5.78 -14.44
N GLN A 123 1.10 -6.46 -14.25
CA GLN A 123 -0.11 -5.81 -13.74
C GLN A 123 0.10 -5.22 -12.35
N LEU A 124 0.81 -5.90 -11.44
CA LEU A 124 1.14 -5.36 -10.12
C LEU A 124 2.03 -4.12 -10.20
N MET A 125 3.09 -4.16 -11.02
CA MET A 125 3.99 -3.02 -11.22
C MET A 125 3.23 -1.78 -11.64
N GLU A 126 2.28 -1.99 -12.52
CA GLU A 126 1.58 -0.91 -13.17
C GLU A 126 0.41 -0.37 -12.32
N ARG A 127 -0.24 -1.21 -11.51
CA ARG A 127 -1.15 -0.75 -10.44
C ARG A 127 -0.43 0.19 -9.47
N GLY A 128 0.82 -0.14 -9.12
CA GLY A 128 1.69 0.74 -8.34
C GLY A 128 2.04 2.03 -9.07
N ARG A 129 2.30 1.97 -10.38
CA ARG A 129 2.68 3.13 -11.20
C ARG A 129 1.63 4.22 -11.22
N GLY A 130 0.34 3.89 -11.36
CA GLY A 130 -0.72 4.92 -11.38
C GLY A 130 -0.77 5.75 -10.10
N VAL A 131 -0.54 5.12 -8.95
CA VAL A 131 -0.53 5.82 -7.67
C VAL A 131 0.70 6.72 -7.51
N ILE A 132 1.85 6.30 -8.06
CA ILE A 132 3.11 7.05 -7.98
C ILE A 132 3.11 8.22 -8.98
N VAL A 133 2.58 8.03 -10.20
CA VAL A 133 2.71 8.99 -11.31
C VAL A 133 1.67 10.11 -11.26
N ASP A 134 0.43 9.84 -10.85
CA ASP A 134 -0.65 10.84 -10.85
C ASP A 134 -0.34 12.07 -9.96
N PRO A 135 0.19 11.90 -8.71
CA PRO A 135 0.59 13.02 -7.86
C PRO A 135 1.86 13.73 -8.33
N ILE A 136 2.84 13.02 -8.90
CA ILE A 136 4.09 13.61 -9.43
C ILE A 136 3.78 14.53 -10.61
N THR A 137 2.87 14.10 -11.48
CA THR A 137 2.54 14.84 -12.71
C THR A 137 1.49 15.92 -12.48
N GLY A 138 0.90 16.01 -11.27
CA GLY A 138 -0.22 16.89 -10.98
C GLY A 138 -1.47 16.53 -11.78
N LYS A 139 -1.57 15.28 -12.23
CA LYS A 139 -2.65 14.76 -13.07
C LYS A 139 -3.41 13.71 -12.31
N GLU A 140 -4.11 14.10 -11.25
CA GLU A 140 -5.25 13.29 -10.77
C GLU A 140 -6.40 13.44 -11.76
N LYS A 141 -6.19 13.07 -13.04
CA LYS A 141 -7.13 13.33 -14.15
C LYS A 141 -8.51 12.76 -13.84
N HIS A 142 -8.56 11.57 -13.25
CA HIS A 142 -9.81 10.96 -12.78
C HIS A 142 -10.52 11.82 -11.74
N LEU A 143 -9.78 12.47 -10.83
CA LEU A 143 -10.38 13.35 -9.81
C LEU A 143 -10.77 14.72 -10.39
N ASP A 144 -9.99 15.28 -11.31
CA ASP A 144 -10.32 16.53 -12.01
C ASP A 144 -11.60 16.39 -12.85
N ASP A 145 -11.74 15.27 -13.57
CA ASP A 145 -12.91 14.99 -14.37
C ASP A 145 -14.11 14.61 -13.48
N LEU A 146 -13.88 13.91 -12.36
CA LEU A 146 -14.90 13.66 -11.35
C LEU A 146 -15.39 14.96 -10.70
N GLU A 147 -14.51 15.91 -10.41
CA GLU A 147 -14.89 17.21 -9.85
C GLU A 147 -15.76 18.04 -10.80
N LYS A 148 -15.48 17.97 -12.11
CA LYS A 148 -16.29 18.68 -13.12
C LYS A 148 -17.68 18.07 -13.28
N LYS A 149 -17.81 16.75 -13.24
CA LYS A 149 -19.07 16.02 -13.54
C LYS A 149 -19.89 15.67 -12.29
N HIS A 150 -19.22 15.29 -11.20
CA HIS A 150 -19.80 14.85 -9.93
C HIS A 150 -19.06 15.50 -8.72
N PRO A 151 -19.17 16.83 -8.55
CA PRO A 151 -18.42 17.58 -7.52
C PRO A 151 -18.69 17.10 -6.09
N ASP A 152 -19.90 16.60 -5.82
CA ASP A 152 -20.30 16.01 -4.55
C ASP A 152 -19.55 14.69 -4.25
N LEU A 153 -19.40 13.82 -5.26
CA LEU A 153 -18.62 12.58 -5.12
C LEU A 153 -17.12 12.89 -4.93
N ALA A 154 -16.58 13.83 -5.70
CA ALA A 154 -15.19 14.26 -5.57
C ALA A 154 -14.90 14.85 -4.18
N ASN A 155 -15.78 15.71 -3.66
CA ASN A 155 -15.60 16.31 -2.34
C ASN A 155 -15.70 15.26 -1.22
N ARG A 156 -16.64 14.33 -1.32
CA ARG A 156 -16.76 13.23 -0.35
C ARG A 156 -15.54 12.32 -0.38
N PHE A 157 -15.02 12.03 -1.56
CA PHE A 157 -13.80 11.23 -1.75
C PHE A 157 -12.59 11.91 -1.08
N ARG A 158 -12.36 13.21 -1.35
CA ARG A 158 -11.29 13.98 -0.70
C ARG A 158 -11.43 14.02 0.81
N THR A 159 -12.66 14.18 1.31
CA THR A 159 -12.94 14.22 2.76
C THR A 159 -12.56 12.90 3.43
N LEU A 160 -13.03 11.76 2.89
CA LEU A 160 -12.75 10.44 3.45
C LEU A 160 -11.26 10.08 3.34
N ARG A 161 -10.62 10.36 2.19
CA ARG A 161 -9.18 10.18 2.00
C ARG A 161 -8.37 11.03 3.00
N GLY A 162 -8.81 12.27 3.26
CA GLY A 162 -8.21 13.15 4.25
C GLY A 162 -8.35 12.64 5.69
N GLN A 163 -9.51 12.08 6.06
CA GLN A 163 -9.73 11.49 7.38
C GLN A 163 -8.82 10.29 7.63
N LEU A 164 -8.62 9.44 6.62
CA LEU A 164 -7.74 8.26 6.71
C LEU A 164 -6.24 8.61 6.72
N ALA A 165 -5.87 9.82 6.28
CA ALA A 165 -4.48 10.31 6.27
C ALA A 165 -4.02 10.89 7.61
N ILE A 166 -4.92 11.08 8.58
CA ILE A 166 -4.59 11.61 9.90
C ILE A 166 -3.94 10.49 10.73
N PRO A 167 -2.68 10.66 11.21
CA PRO A 167 -2.04 9.71 12.12
C PRO A 167 -2.91 9.48 13.37
N ALA A 168 -2.99 8.24 13.85
CA ALA A 168 -3.81 7.90 15.01
C ALA A 168 -3.46 8.73 16.27
N ASP A 169 -2.20 9.17 16.40
CA ASP A 169 -1.73 10.04 17.49
C ASP A 169 -2.42 11.41 17.49
N LEU A 170 -2.70 11.96 16.30
CA LEU A 170 -3.33 13.27 16.13
C LEU A 170 -4.85 13.20 16.24
N TRP A 171 -5.46 12.06 15.93
CA TRP A 171 -6.90 11.83 16.19
C TRP A 171 -7.22 11.90 17.68
N ASN A 172 -6.29 11.43 18.53
CA ASN A 172 -6.40 11.48 19.99
C ASN A 172 -6.26 12.90 20.56
N SER A 173 -5.55 13.79 19.86
CA SER A 173 -5.27 15.16 20.33
C SER A 173 -6.47 16.10 20.20
N SER A 174 -7.42 15.79 19.32
CA SER A 174 -8.68 16.54 19.16
C SER A 174 -9.72 16.24 20.24
N SER A 175 -9.48 15.26 21.12
CA SER A 175 -10.39 14.91 22.21
C SER A 175 -9.63 14.86 23.54
N THR A 176 -9.88 15.84 24.41
CA THR A 176 -9.44 15.87 25.81
C THR A 176 -10.13 14.80 26.68
N SER A 177 -10.32 13.58 26.16
CA SER A 177 -11.20 12.59 26.76
C SER A 177 -10.52 11.24 26.87
N LEU A 178 -10.67 10.62 28.05
CA LEU A 178 -10.21 9.29 28.47
C LEU A 178 -10.97 8.17 27.74
N ILE A 179 -11.08 8.26 26.41
CA ILE A 179 -11.85 7.33 25.59
C ILE A 179 -10.96 6.13 25.23
N PRO A 180 -11.42 4.87 25.39
CA PRO A 180 -10.68 3.68 24.98
C PRO A 180 -10.24 3.75 23.50
N HIS A 181 -9.04 3.24 23.21
CA HIS A 181 -8.44 3.14 21.86
C HIS A 181 -9.34 2.50 20.78
N GLU A 182 -10.42 1.83 21.18
CA GLU A 182 -11.43 1.19 20.32
C GLU A 182 -12.28 2.19 19.51
N ILE A 183 -12.58 3.39 20.04
CA ILE A 183 -13.45 4.35 19.33
C ILE A 183 -12.75 4.96 18.11
N PRO A 184 -11.48 5.43 18.19
CA PRO A 184 -10.74 5.89 17.02
C PRO A 184 -10.54 4.81 15.94
N ALA A 185 -10.26 3.57 16.35
CA ALA A 185 -10.12 2.43 15.44
C ALA A 185 -11.42 2.15 14.67
N ARG A 186 -12.55 2.12 15.37
CA ARG A 186 -13.87 1.90 14.75
C ARG A 186 -14.27 3.01 13.80
N HIS A 187 -14.01 4.27 14.15
CA HIS A 187 -14.28 5.41 13.28
C HIS A 187 -13.41 5.37 12.01
N ARG A 188 -12.14 4.93 12.11
CA ARG A 188 -11.27 4.73 10.94
C ARG A 188 -11.74 3.59 10.06
N GLN A 189 -12.13 2.46 10.65
CA GLN A 189 -12.69 1.35 9.89
C GLN A 189 -13.95 1.77 9.14
N MET A 190 -14.85 2.51 9.79
CA MET A 190 -16.05 3.06 9.13
C MET A 190 -15.70 4.02 8.00
N ALA A 191 -14.72 4.92 8.18
CA ALA A 191 -14.28 5.82 7.12
C ALA A 191 -13.62 5.07 5.94
N TYR A 192 -12.95 3.96 6.22
CA TYR A 192 -12.40 3.07 5.21
C TYR A 192 -13.52 2.35 4.43
N ASP A 193 -14.48 1.75 5.13
CA ASP A 193 -15.63 1.07 4.52
C ASP A 193 -16.44 2.06 3.67
N ASP A 194 -16.73 3.25 4.20
CA ASP A 194 -17.40 4.34 3.48
C ASP A 194 -16.64 4.77 2.22
N LEU A 195 -15.30 4.75 2.26
CA LEU A 195 -14.46 5.09 1.12
C LEU A 195 -14.50 3.99 0.05
N ILE A 196 -14.45 2.72 0.45
CA ILE A 196 -14.58 1.58 -0.48
C ILE A 196 -15.95 1.62 -1.17
N ASP A 197 -17.01 1.83 -0.40
CA ASP A 197 -18.37 1.97 -0.93
C ASP A 197 -18.50 3.17 -1.86
N LEU A 198 -17.85 4.29 -1.53
CA LEU A 198 -17.83 5.46 -2.40
C LEU A 198 -17.08 5.21 -3.70
N VAL A 199 -15.93 4.53 -3.66
CA VAL A 199 -15.17 4.15 -4.86
C VAL A 199 -16.01 3.23 -5.75
N ALA A 200 -16.70 2.24 -5.16
CA ALA A 200 -17.61 1.38 -5.89
C ALA A 200 -18.76 2.16 -6.53
N LYS A 201 -19.31 3.15 -5.82
CA LYS A 201 -20.33 4.06 -6.37
C LYS A 201 -19.79 4.89 -7.53
N ILE A 202 -18.61 5.49 -7.40
CA ILE A 202 -17.99 6.27 -8.48
C ILE A 202 -17.80 5.39 -9.72
N ARG A 203 -17.34 4.15 -9.55
CA ARG A 203 -17.19 3.18 -10.65
C ARG A 203 -18.49 2.73 -11.29
N SER A 204 -19.64 2.98 -10.67
CA SER A 204 -20.95 2.75 -11.28
C SER A 204 -21.45 3.90 -12.14
N GLU A 205 -20.81 5.07 -12.05
CA GLU A 205 -21.11 6.21 -12.91
C GLU A 205 -20.52 6.01 -14.32
N THR A 206 -21.23 6.48 -15.34
CA THR A 206 -20.77 6.36 -16.72
C THR A 206 -19.49 7.19 -16.92
N GLU A 207 -18.48 6.64 -17.61
CA GLU A 207 -17.15 7.26 -17.83
C GLU A 207 -16.20 7.24 -16.62
N PHE A 208 -16.55 6.55 -15.53
CA PHE A 208 -15.72 6.40 -14.32
C PHE A 208 -15.54 4.93 -13.88
N ASP A 209 -15.88 3.96 -14.73
CA ASP A 209 -15.76 2.53 -14.45
C ASP A 209 -14.32 2.09 -14.11
N ASP A 210 -13.34 2.85 -14.58
CA ASP A 210 -11.92 2.71 -14.31
C ASP A 210 -11.40 3.63 -13.18
N PHE A 211 -12.25 4.30 -12.42
CA PHE A 211 -11.81 5.25 -11.38
C PHE A 211 -10.85 4.59 -10.38
N LEU A 212 -9.63 5.14 -10.25
CA LEU A 212 -8.51 4.58 -9.46
C LEU A 212 -8.05 3.17 -9.89
N LEU A 213 -8.51 2.68 -11.04
CA LEU A 213 -7.94 1.53 -11.72
C LEU A 213 -7.00 2.04 -12.80
N VAL A 214 -5.85 1.40 -12.87
CA VAL A 214 -4.96 1.60 -14.00
C VAL A 214 -5.31 0.51 -15.01
N GLN A 215 -5.85 0.88 -16.18
CA GLN A 215 -6.19 -0.06 -17.26
C GLN A 215 -4.90 -0.44 -18.01
N LEU A 216 -4.40 -1.67 -17.82
CA LEU A 216 -2.96 -1.89 -18.01
C LEU A 216 -2.47 -2.95 -18.97
N GLY A 217 -3.18 -4.06 -19.12
CA GLY A 217 -2.74 -5.06 -20.09
C GLY A 217 -2.72 -4.47 -21.51
N GLU A 218 -3.84 -3.88 -21.92
CA GLU A 218 -4.04 -3.51 -23.32
C GLU A 218 -3.32 -2.22 -23.72
N GLU A 219 -3.16 -1.25 -22.83
CA GLU A 219 -2.40 -0.02 -23.16
C GLU A 219 -0.90 -0.29 -23.23
N VAL A 220 -0.35 -1.05 -22.27
CA VAL A 220 1.08 -1.40 -22.25
C VAL A 220 1.43 -2.29 -23.43
N MET A 221 0.64 -3.34 -23.68
CA MET A 221 0.77 -4.16 -24.89
C MET A 221 0.50 -3.34 -26.17
N GLY A 222 -0.37 -2.33 -26.07
CA GLY A 222 -0.68 -1.39 -27.14
C GLY A 222 0.51 -0.51 -27.54
N PHE A 223 1.49 -0.26 -26.66
CA PHE A 223 2.75 0.40 -27.03
C PHE A 223 3.67 -0.49 -27.87
N GLY A 224 3.50 -1.81 -27.83
CA GLY A 224 4.25 -2.74 -28.70
C GLY A 224 4.07 -2.45 -30.20
N LYS A 225 3.00 -1.71 -30.58
CA LYS A 225 2.82 -1.21 -31.96
C LYS A 225 3.91 -0.25 -32.42
N TYR A 226 4.65 0.37 -31.50
CA TYR A 226 5.75 1.29 -31.79
C TYR A 226 7.12 0.59 -31.77
N GLY A 227 7.16 -0.71 -31.54
CA GLY A 227 8.38 -1.52 -31.43
C GLY A 227 8.54 -2.14 -30.04
N PRO A 228 9.45 -3.11 -29.89
CA PRO A 228 9.66 -3.79 -28.62
C PRO A 228 10.28 -2.83 -27.60
N PHE A 229 9.84 -2.92 -26.36
CA PHE A 229 10.44 -2.19 -25.24
C PHE A 229 10.71 -3.11 -24.06
N VAL A 230 11.60 -2.66 -23.18
CA VAL A 230 12.05 -3.44 -22.02
C VAL A 230 11.71 -2.68 -20.75
N LEU A 231 10.93 -3.31 -19.88
CA LEU A 231 10.72 -2.85 -18.51
C LEU A 231 11.68 -3.60 -17.58
N ILE A 232 12.47 -2.86 -16.79
CA ILE A 232 13.42 -3.45 -15.84
C ILE A 232 12.85 -3.35 -14.43
N ASN A 233 12.79 -4.48 -13.74
CA ASN A 233 12.46 -4.55 -12.33
C ASN A 233 13.72 -4.83 -11.52
N THR A 234 13.98 -4.02 -10.50
CA THR A 234 15.14 -4.18 -9.60
C THR A 234 14.66 -4.31 -8.17
N SER A 235 14.67 -5.52 -7.63
CA SER A 235 14.32 -5.82 -6.24
C SER A 235 15.44 -6.57 -5.54
N ARG A 236 15.47 -6.49 -4.21
CA ARG A 236 16.34 -7.32 -3.36
C ARG A 236 16.03 -8.81 -3.45
N TYR A 237 14.84 -9.20 -3.91
CA TYR A 237 14.43 -10.60 -4.03
C TYR A 237 14.83 -11.23 -5.37
N ARG A 238 14.81 -10.44 -6.44
CA ARG A 238 15.26 -10.78 -7.80
C ARG A 238 15.27 -9.53 -8.68
N CYS A 239 15.97 -9.62 -9.81
CA CYS A 239 15.93 -8.62 -10.87
C CYS A 239 15.42 -9.25 -12.16
N ASP A 240 14.56 -8.53 -12.88
CA ASP A 240 13.87 -9.05 -14.05
C ASP A 240 13.83 -8.01 -15.18
N ALA A 241 13.75 -8.51 -16.42
CA ALA A 241 13.52 -7.69 -17.60
C ALA A 241 12.33 -8.26 -18.37
N PHE A 242 11.27 -7.46 -18.50
CA PHE A 242 10.08 -7.81 -19.28
C PHE A 242 10.25 -7.28 -20.70
N LEU A 243 10.29 -8.20 -21.67
CA LEU A 243 10.27 -7.86 -23.09
C LEU A 243 8.81 -7.83 -23.57
N ILE A 244 8.36 -6.67 -24.04
CA ILE A 244 6.99 -6.41 -24.51
C ILE A 244 7.05 -6.03 -25.99
#